data_AF-A0AAV0WV16-F1
#
_entry.id   AF-A0AAV0WV16-F1
#
_cell.length_a   1.000
_cell.length_b   1.000
_cell.length_c   1.000
_cell.angle_alpha   90.00
_cell.angle_beta   90.00
_cell.angle_gamma   90.00
#
_symmetry.space_group_name_H-M   'P 1'
#
loop_
_entity.id
_entity.type
_entity.pdbx_description
1 polymer ?
#
loop_
_entity_poly.entity_id
_entity_poly.type
_entity_poly.pdbx_seq_one_letter_code
_entity_poly.pdbx_strand_id
1 'polypeptide(L)'
;MIEDSNIWYQYWIDKNLTDSQCDEISFVDLLAHCEYYPAIFQILNIFISLPPTTCTIERSFSTLRRVKTWLRSTTGEDRLNGLCMMSLHRERVNANKDNFIQDVINMFGIKRRNLQLLFTDTE
;
A
#
# COMPACT_ATOMS: atom_id res chain seq x y z
N MET A 1 13.29 24.31 12.88
CA MET A 1 12.78 23.95 11.53
C MET A 1 13.38 24.82 10.43
N ILE A 2 13.16 26.15 10.42
CA ILE A 2 13.78 27.04 9.40
C ILE A 2 15.31 27.14 9.61
N GLU A 3 15.77 27.25 10.87
CA GLU A 3 17.20 27.26 11.20
C GLU A 3 17.88 25.95 10.84
N ASP A 4 17.31 24.80 11.22
CA ASP A 4 17.83 23.47 10.84
C ASP A 4 17.92 23.28 9.32
N SER A 5 16.91 23.77 8.59
CA SER A 5 16.90 23.75 7.12
C SER A 5 18.01 24.63 6.53
N ASN A 6 18.27 25.79 7.13
CA ASN A 6 19.34 26.68 6.70
C ASN A 6 20.71 26.05 6.98
N ILE A 7 20.90 25.43 8.15
CA ILE A 7 22.16 24.74 8.51
C ILE A 7 22.40 23.56 7.56
N TRP A 8 21.37 22.78 7.27
CA TRP A 8 21.47 21.67 6.33
C TRP A 8 21.78 22.15 4.90
N TYR A 9 21.16 23.25 4.46
CA TYR A 9 21.47 23.86 3.17
C TYR A 9 22.92 24.37 3.09
N GLN A 10 23.41 25.03 4.15
CA GLN A 10 24.80 25.48 4.24
C GLN A 10 25.79 24.32 4.25
N TYR A 11 25.46 23.21 4.94
CA TYR A 11 26.27 21.99 4.93
C TYR A 11 26.47 21.41 3.53
N TRP A 12 25.42 21.44 2.69
CA TRP A 12 25.51 20.95 1.31
C TRP A 12 26.22 21.92 0.37
N ILE A 13 26.10 23.24 0.59
CA ILE A 13 26.87 24.23 -0.15
C ILE A 13 28.37 24.08 0.13
N ASP A 14 28.76 23.91 1.39
CA ASP A 14 30.17 23.85 1.80
C ASP A 14 30.89 22.62 1.21
N LYS A 15 30.15 21.54 0.93
CA LYS A 15 30.70 20.36 0.26
C LYS A 15 31.13 20.59 -1.21
N ASN A 16 30.80 21.72 -1.84
CA ASN A 16 31.23 22.11 -3.20
C ASN A 16 31.15 20.95 -4.22
N LEU A 17 30.02 20.24 -4.27
CA LEU A 17 29.84 19.14 -5.21
C LEU A 17 29.81 19.66 -6.65
N THR A 18 30.53 18.98 -7.54
CA THR A 18 30.39 19.17 -8.98
C THR A 18 29.04 18.64 -9.45
N ASP A 19 28.41 19.26 -10.47
CA ASP A 19 27.10 18.82 -11.02
C ASP A 19 27.03 17.31 -11.30
N SER A 20 28.14 16.73 -11.76
CA SER A 20 28.25 15.27 -12.02
C SER A 20 28.13 14.38 -10.77
N GLN A 21 28.45 14.88 -9.58
CA GLN A 21 28.32 14.15 -8.31
C GLN A 21 26.92 14.28 -7.72
N CYS A 22 26.20 15.36 -8.04
CA CYS A 22 24.81 15.55 -7.62
C CYS A 22 23.87 14.54 -8.31
N ASP A 23 24.13 14.20 -9.57
CA ASP A 23 23.34 13.21 -10.33
C ASP A 23 23.52 11.77 -9.80
N GLU A 24 24.62 11.47 -9.10
CA GLU A 24 24.91 10.14 -8.56
C GLU A 24 24.33 9.92 -7.15
N ILE A 25 23.92 10.98 -6.44
CA ILE A 25 23.43 10.85 -5.07
C ILE A 25 22.02 10.27 -5.09
N SER A 26 21.87 9.05 -4.55
CA SER A 26 20.55 8.47 -4.35
C SER A 26 19.82 9.17 -3.21
N PHE A 27 18.50 9.22 -3.30
CA PHE A 27 17.66 9.77 -2.24
C PHE A 27 17.81 9.02 -0.91
N VAL A 28 18.21 7.74 -0.97
CA VAL A 28 18.55 6.92 0.21
C VAL A 28 19.83 7.41 0.89
N ASP A 29 20.81 7.86 0.11
CA ASP A 29 22.07 8.38 0.64
C ASP A 29 21.88 9.73 1.35
N LEU A 30 20.93 10.54 0.86
CA LEU A 30 20.51 11.77 1.56
C LEU A 30 19.90 11.49 2.94
N LEU A 31 19.16 10.39 3.07
CA LEU A 31 18.52 10.01 4.33
C LEU A 31 19.55 9.70 5.42
N ALA A 32 20.66 9.06 5.07
CA ALA A 32 21.76 8.73 5.99
C ALA A 32 22.43 9.98 6.59
N HIS A 33 22.39 11.12 5.89
CA HIS A 33 22.96 12.38 6.36
C HIS A 33 21.99 13.20 7.23
N CYS A 34 20.75 12.73 7.40
CA CYS A 34 19.69 13.47 8.11
C CYS A 34 19.45 12.98 9.55
N GLU A 35 20.27 12.06 10.07
CA GLU A 35 20.12 11.51 11.44
C GLU A 35 20.12 12.61 12.52
N TYR A 36 20.85 13.70 12.30
CA TYR A 36 20.94 14.84 13.22
C TYR A 36 19.82 15.88 13.04
N TYR A 37 18.98 15.74 12.00
CA TYR A 37 17.94 16.69 11.62
C TYR A 37 16.56 16.00 11.53
N PRO A 38 15.88 15.78 12.66
CA PRO A 38 14.65 14.97 12.71
C PRO A 38 13.50 15.54 11.85
N ALA A 39 13.42 16.86 11.72
CA ALA A 39 12.41 17.51 10.86
C ALA A 39 12.65 17.27 9.37
N ILE A 40 13.91 17.31 8.92
CA ILE A 40 14.30 17.07 7.52
C ILE A 40 14.14 15.58 7.18
N PHE A 41 14.52 14.71 8.10
CA PHE A 41 14.32 13.26 7.99
C PHE A 41 12.84 12.89 7.78
N GLN A 42 11.92 13.52 8.52
CA GLN A 42 10.48 13.29 8.34
C GLN A 42 9.98 13.71 6.94
N ILE A 43 10.43 14.87 6.45
CA ILE A 43 10.04 15.39 5.13
C ILE A 43 10.57 14.48 4.03
N LEU A 44 11.84 14.07 4.11
CA LEU A 44 12.45 13.16 3.14
C LEU A 44 11.77 11.78 3.15
N ASN A 45 11.40 11.26 4.32
CA ASN A 45 10.63 10.01 4.40
C ASN A 45 9.26 10.10 3.72
N ILE A 46 8.55 11.21 3.93
CA ILE A 46 7.28 11.45 3.22
C ILE A 46 7.53 11.50 1.71
N PHE A 47 8.59 12.19 1.28
CA PHE A 47 8.95 12.30 -0.13
C PHE A 47 9.32 10.94 -0.76
N ILE A 48 10.08 10.08 -0.07
CA ILE A 48 10.40 8.72 -0.54
C ILE A 48 9.14 7.84 -0.61
N SER A 49 8.20 8.04 0.32
CA SER A 49 6.96 7.27 0.35
C SER A 49 5.99 7.64 -0.79
N LEU A 50 6.14 8.85 -1.35
CA LEU A 50 5.42 9.24 -2.55
C LEU A 50 5.96 8.42 -3.73
N PRO A 51 5.10 7.65 -4.41
CA PRO A 51 5.56 6.87 -5.55
C PRO A 51 6.10 7.84 -6.61
N PRO A 52 7.34 7.67 -7.10
CA PRO A 52 7.92 8.57 -8.09
C PRO A 52 7.23 8.45 -9.45
N THR A 53 6.38 7.44 -9.65
CA THR A 53 5.71 7.13 -10.92
C THR A 53 4.24 6.74 -10.73
N THR A 54 3.44 6.92 -11.79
CA THR A 54 2.03 6.53 -11.85
C THR A 54 1.80 5.00 -11.86
N CYS A 55 2.86 4.20 -11.86
CA CYS A 55 2.77 2.74 -12.02
C CYS A 55 1.90 2.06 -10.96
N THR A 56 1.91 2.56 -9.71
CA THR A 56 1.05 2.03 -8.63
C THR A 56 -0.43 2.26 -8.93
N ILE A 57 -0.77 3.43 -9.48
CA ILE A 57 -2.12 3.80 -9.87
C ILE A 57 -2.57 2.96 -11.08
N GLU A 58 -1.70 2.79 -12.07
CA GLU A 58 -1.96 1.94 -13.24
C GLU A 58 -2.22 0.48 -12.86
N ARG A 59 -1.47 -0.06 -11.90
CA ARG A 59 -1.71 -1.41 -11.37
C ARG A 59 -3.09 -1.52 -10.71
N SER A 60 -3.48 -0.54 -9.91
CA SER A 60 -4.81 -0.49 -9.27
C SER A 60 -5.95 -0.33 -10.28
N PHE A 61 -5.81 0.51 -11.31
CA PHE A 61 -6.83 0.64 -12.36
C PHE A 61 -6.91 -0.58 -13.27
N SER A 62 -5.77 -1.20 -13.60
CA SER A 62 -5.72 -2.43 -14.38
C SER A 62 -6.39 -3.59 -13.64
N THR A 63 -6.13 -3.73 -12.34
CA THR A 63 -6.82 -4.73 -11.50
C THR A 63 -8.31 -4.44 -11.37
N LEU A 64 -8.70 -3.18 -11.14
CA LEU A 64 -10.11 -2.79 -11.10
C LEU A 64 -10.84 -3.13 -12.41
N ARG A 65 -10.21 -2.86 -13.56
CA ARG A 65 -10.76 -3.19 -14.88
C ARG A 65 -10.97 -4.70 -15.07
N ARG A 66 -10.10 -5.54 -14.48
CA ARG A 66 -10.24 -7.01 -14.52
C ARG A 66 -11.34 -7.52 -13.57
N VAL A 67 -11.53 -6.87 -12.42
CA VAL A 67 -12.54 -7.27 -11.42
C VAL A 67 -13.95 -6.77 -11.83
N LYS A 68 -14.04 -5.56 -12.39
CA LYS A 68 -15.30 -4.92 -12.82
C LYS A 68 -15.70 -5.36 -14.22
N THR A 69 -16.16 -6.60 -14.34
CA THR A 69 -16.70 -7.17 -15.58
C THR A 69 -18.16 -6.80 -15.82
N TRP A 70 -18.66 -6.89 -17.05
CA TRP A 70 -20.06 -6.62 -17.41
C TRP A 70 -21.08 -7.38 -16.54
N LEU A 71 -20.83 -8.69 -16.31
CA LEU A 71 -21.66 -9.53 -15.44
C LEU A 71 -21.64 -9.14 -13.96
N ARG A 72 -20.66 -8.34 -13.53
CA ARG A 72 -20.52 -7.83 -12.15
C ARG A 72 -20.80 -6.33 -12.05
N SER A 73 -21.34 -5.72 -13.10
CA SER A 73 -21.60 -4.26 -13.17
C SER A 73 -22.51 -3.74 -12.04
N THR A 74 -23.37 -4.60 -11.49
CA THR A 74 -24.29 -4.28 -10.38
C THR A 74 -23.72 -4.58 -8.98
N THR A 75 -22.45 -4.98 -8.86
CA THR A 75 -21.83 -5.25 -7.55
C THR A 75 -21.63 -3.94 -6.78
N GLY A 76 -22.09 -3.89 -5.52
CA GLY A 76 -21.88 -2.74 -4.64
C GLY A 76 -20.40 -2.47 -4.35
N GLU A 77 -20.09 -1.21 -4.07
CA GLU A 77 -18.71 -0.71 -3.90
C GLU A 77 -17.93 -1.44 -2.80
N ASP A 78 -18.57 -1.79 -1.68
CA ASP A 78 -17.90 -2.52 -0.58
C ASP A 78 -17.33 -3.87 -1.05
N ARG A 79 -18.13 -4.62 -1.82
CA ARG A 79 -17.73 -5.92 -2.35
C ARG A 79 -16.69 -5.75 -3.45
N LEU A 80 -16.82 -4.73 -4.29
CA LEU A 80 -15.86 -4.43 -5.34
C LEU A 80 -14.48 -4.07 -4.76
N ASN A 81 -14.46 -3.22 -3.73
CA ASN A 81 -13.23 -2.81 -3.06
C ASN A 81 -12.54 -4.02 -2.38
N GLY A 82 -13.31 -4.86 -1.67
CA GLY A 82 -12.78 -6.09 -1.10
C GLY A 82 -12.15 -7.03 -2.14
N LEU A 83 -12.81 -7.25 -3.28
CA LEU A 83 -12.28 -8.05 -4.37
C LEU A 83 -11.01 -7.44 -5.00
N CYS A 84 -10.97 -6.12 -5.12
CA CYS A 84 -9.81 -5.41 -5.64
C CYS A 84 -8.60 -5.56 -4.70
N MET A 85 -8.81 -5.37 -3.40
CA MET A 85 -7.77 -5.54 -2.37
C MET A 85 -7.20 -6.96 -2.35
N MET A 86 -8.06 -7.99 -2.43
CA MET A 86 -7.59 -9.39 -2.52
C MET A 86 -6.78 -9.65 -3.80
N SER A 87 -7.16 -9.00 -4.91
CA SER A 87 -6.48 -9.17 -6.21
C SER A 87 -5.12 -8.47 -6.27
N LEU A 88 -5.03 -7.27 -5.70
CA LEU A 88 -3.79 -6.50 -5.55
C LEU A 88 -2.79 -7.21 -4.64
N HIS A 89 -3.28 -7.74 -3.51
CA HIS A 89 -2.46 -8.41 -2.51
C HIS A 89 -2.51 -9.94 -2.61
N ARG A 90 -2.69 -10.48 -3.84
CA ARG A 90 -2.85 -11.92 -4.07
C ARG A 90 -1.73 -12.77 -3.46
N GLU A 91 -0.49 -12.26 -3.44
CA GLU A 91 0.66 -12.99 -2.90
C GLU A 91 0.55 -13.16 -1.38
N ARG A 92 0.13 -12.11 -0.67
CA ARG A 92 -0.12 -12.19 0.78
C ARG A 92 -1.29 -13.10 1.10
N VAL A 93 -2.36 -13.03 0.31
CA VAL A 93 -3.54 -13.91 0.47
C VAL A 93 -3.15 -15.37 0.22
N ASN A 94 -2.34 -15.63 -0.80
CA ASN A 94 -1.89 -17.00 -1.11
C ASN A 94 -0.90 -17.54 -0.07
N ALA A 95 -0.04 -16.70 0.51
CA ALA A 95 0.88 -17.10 1.56
C ALA A 95 0.14 -17.55 2.84
N ASN A 96 -0.96 -16.87 3.20
CA ASN A 96 -1.76 -17.18 4.39
C ASN A 96 -3.10 -17.82 4.05
N LYS A 97 -3.16 -18.61 2.96
CA LYS A 97 -4.41 -19.11 2.38
C LYS A 97 -5.25 -19.92 3.37
N ASP A 98 -4.62 -20.83 4.10
CA ASP A 98 -5.35 -21.74 4.99
C ASP A 98 -5.98 -21.00 6.16
N ASN A 99 -5.25 -20.09 6.79
CA ASN A 99 -5.77 -19.23 7.86
C ASN A 99 -6.91 -18.34 7.36
N PHE A 100 -6.72 -17.71 6.19
CA PHE A 100 -7.74 -16.87 5.59
C PHE A 100 -9.04 -17.63 5.30
N ILE A 101 -8.95 -18.87 4.81
CA ILE A 101 -10.14 -19.72 4.56
C ILE A 101 -10.86 -20.02 5.87
N GLN A 102 -10.13 -20.37 6.94
CA GLN A 102 -10.73 -20.64 8.24
C GLN A 102 -11.44 -19.41 8.82
N ASP A 103 -10.81 -18.23 8.72
CA ASP A 103 -11.41 -16.97 9.17
C ASP A 103 -12.71 -16.66 8.42
N VAL A 104 -12.71 -16.87 7.10
CA VAL A 104 -13.91 -16.69 6.27
C VAL A 104 -15.00 -17.66 6.70
N ILE A 105 -14.69 -18.95 6.88
CA ILE A 105 -15.65 -19.96 7.32
C ILE A 105 -16.25 -19.59 8.68
N ASN A 106 -15.41 -19.20 9.65
CA ASN A 106 -15.87 -18.78 10.97
C ASN A 106 -16.77 -17.55 10.89
N MET A 107 -16.42 -16.55 10.09
CA MET A 107 -17.23 -15.34 9.89
C MET A 107 -18.61 -15.66 9.27
N PHE A 108 -18.65 -16.56 8.28
CA PHE A 108 -19.92 -17.02 7.70
C PHE A 108 -20.73 -17.91 8.65
N GLY A 109 -20.07 -18.64 9.56
CA GLY A 109 -20.72 -19.44 10.60
C GLY A 109 -21.43 -18.58 11.66
N ILE A 110 -20.88 -17.40 11.97
CA ILE A 110 -21.47 -16.45 12.95
C ILE A 110 -22.73 -15.79 12.39
N LYS A 111 -22.77 -15.47 11.09
CA LYS A 111 -23.94 -14.83 10.48
C LYS A 111 -25.12 -15.78 10.41
N ARG A 112 -26.30 -15.33 10.87
CA ARG A 112 -27.55 -16.05 10.65
C ARG A 112 -27.74 -16.27 9.15
N ARG A 113 -27.89 -17.53 8.76
CA ARG A 113 -28.17 -17.90 7.37
C ARG A 113 -29.56 -17.39 7.00
N ASN A 114 -29.67 -16.73 5.85
CA ASN A 114 -30.97 -16.31 5.31
C ASN A 114 -31.83 -17.48 4.83
N LEU A 115 -31.25 -18.68 4.74
CA LEU A 115 -31.96 -19.94 4.48
C LEU A 115 -31.79 -20.88 5.66
N GLN A 116 -32.90 -21.45 6.11
CA GLN A 116 -32.92 -22.58 7.04
C GLN A 116 -32.56 -23.85 6.26
N LEU A 117 -31.61 -24.61 6.78
CA LEU A 117 -31.36 -25.96 6.29
C LEU A 117 -32.42 -26.87 6.90
N LEU A 118 -33.32 -27.40 6.08
CA LEU A 118 -34.35 -28.38 6.48
C LEU A 118 -33.75 -29.78 6.68
N PHE A 119 -32.54 -29.87 7.24
CA PHE A 119 -31.98 -31.11 7.73
C PHE A 119 -32.25 -31.17 9.23
N THR A 120 -33.53 -31.27 9.58
CA THR A 120 -33.90 -31.93 10.83
C THR A 120 -33.85 -33.41 10.49
N ASP A 121 -32.75 -34.07 10.86
CA ASP A 121 -32.70 -35.51 10.91
C ASP A 121 -33.85 -35.94 11.82
N THR A 122 -34.91 -36.46 11.20
CA THR A 122 -35.98 -37.15 11.89
C THR A 122 -35.43 -38.51 12.31
N GLU A 123 -34.93 -38.57 13.53
CA GLU A 123 -34.94 -39.79 14.34
C GLU A 123 -35.97 -39.65 15.47
#